data_AF-A0A8D8PM52-F1
#
_entry.id   AF-A0A8D8PM52-F1
#
_cell.length_a   1.000
_cell.length_b   1.000
_cell.length_c   1.000
_cell.angle_alpha   90.00
_cell.angle_beta   90.00
_cell.angle_gamma   90.00
#
_symmetry.space_group_name_H-M   'P 1'
#
loop_
_entity.id
_entity.type
_entity.pdbx_description
1 polymer ?
#
loop_
_entity_poly.entity_id
_entity_poly.type
_entity_poly.pdbx_seq_one_letter_code
_entity_poly.pdbx_strand_id
1 'polypeptide(L)'
;DIHPRTKTPMLRCSEELIEMLEENQVQLQNMASSKFVGYFQKEVNEWQNKLSNADAVISIWMEVQRTWQHLESIFIGSEDIRHQLPEDSKRFDMTDTHFRSLAQDMHVTPNVVIATNKPGLFDKLETIQEDLTKCEKALAQYLETKKLTYPRFYFVSSSDLLDILASGNNPPAVCKHLTKLYDSLANLRFMMDDQDKPTKIAIGMQAKDGEYVKFN
;
A
#
# COMPACT_ATOMS: atom_id res chain seq x y z
N ASP A 1 2.41 -15.90 1.86
CA ASP A 1 3.38 -15.09 2.63
C ASP A 1 2.75 -14.47 3.86
N ILE A 2 3.56 -13.85 4.72
CA ILE A 2 3.11 -13.16 5.92
C ILE A 2 3.60 -11.72 5.87
N HIS A 3 2.72 -10.76 6.14
CA HIS A 3 3.09 -9.36 6.23
C HIS A 3 4.07 -9.14 7.40
N PRO A 4 5.23 -8.51 7.19
CA PRO A 4 6.33 -8.51 8.16
C PRO A 4 5.96 -7.87 9.51
N ARG A 5 5.16 -6.80 9.50
CA ARG A 5 4.76 -6.06 10.71
C ARG A 5 3.52 -6.62 11.38
N THR A 6 2.42 -6.72 10.63
CA THR A 6 1.09 -7.11 11.18
C THR A 6 0.89 -8.62 11.28
N LYS A 7 1.80 -9.42 10.71
CA LYS A 7 1.70 -10.88 10.62
C LYS A 7 0.44 -11.40 9.90
N THR A 8 -0.22 -10.55 9.12
CA THR A 8 -1.37 -10.93 8.30
C THR A 8 -0.95 -11.86 7.15
N PRO A 9 -1.65 -12.98 6.90
CA PRO A 9 -1.44 -13.81 5.73
C PRO A 9 -1.68 -13.01 4.44
N MET A 10 -0.71 -13.06 3.54
CA MET A 10 -0.77 -12.40 2.23
C MET A 10 -1.00 -13.47 1.16
N LEU A 11 -2.01 -13.22 0.32
CA LEU A 11 -2.31 -14.06 -0.83
C LEU A 11 -1.15 -13.98 -1.81
N ARG A 12 -0.73 -15.15 -2.27
CA ARG A 12 0.13 -15.33 -3.44
C ARG A 12 -0.53 -16.34 -4.35
N CYS A 13 -0.92 -15.89 -5.53
CA CYS A 13 -1.31 -16.77 -6.63
C CYS A 13 -0.05 -17.01 -7.45
N SER A 14 0.29 -18.28 -7.68
CA SER A 14 1.39 -18.61 -8.59
C SER A 14 0.93 -18.40 -10.03
N GLU A 15 1.88 -18.15 -10.93
CA GLU A 15 1.56 -17.98 -12.36
C GLU A 15 0.85 -19.23 -12.90
N GLU A 16 1.29 -20.43 -12.47
CA GLU A 16 0.67 -21.69 -12.88
C GLU A 16 -0.78 -21.82 -12.43
N LEU A 17 -1.16 -21.24 -11.28
CA LEU A 17 -2.55 -21.24 -10.81
C LEU A 17 -3.42 -20.34 -11.67
N ILE A 18 -2.90 -19.16 -12.04
CA ILE A 18 -3.62 -18.20 -12.89
C ILE A 18 -3.78 -18.78 -14.29
N GLU A 19 -2.71 -19.31 -14.88
CA GLU A 19 -2.75 -19.99 -16.18
C GLU A 19 -3.76 -21.15 -16.17
N MET A 20 -3.73 -21.99 -15.13
CA MET A 20 -4.69 -23.10 -14.99
C MET A 20 -6.13 -22.60 -14.86
N LEU A 21 -6.37 -21.47 -14.20
CA LEU A 21 -7.71 -20.89 -14.09
C LEU A 21 -8.22 -20.42 -15.46
N GLU A 22 -7.39 -19.68 -16.20
CA GLU A 22 -7.69 -19.17 -17.54
C GLU A 22 -7.93 -20.31 -18.54
N GLU A 23 -7.07 -21.33 -18.54
CA GLU A 23 -7.22 -22.51 -19.40
C GLU A 23 -8.55 -23.24 -19.13
N ASN A 24 -8.89 -23.45 -17.85
CA ASN A 24 -10.14 -24.11 -17.48
C ASN A 24 -11.37 -23.27 -17.88
N GLN A 25 -11.30 -21.95 -17.78
CA GLN A 25 -12.36 -21.06 -18.26
C GLN A 25 -12.54 -21.18 -19.79
N VAL A 26 -11.44 -21.20 -20.57
CA VAL A 26 -11.48 -21.41 -22.03
C VAL A 26 -12.08 -22.78 -22.39
N GLN A 27 -11.72 -23.83 -21.66
CA GLN A 27 -12.29 -25.16 -21.87
C GLN A 27 -13.81 -25.18 -21.61
N LEU A 28 -14.27 -24.55 -20.53
CA LEU A 28 -15.71 -24.42 -20.24
C LEU A 28 -16.43 -23.61 -21.31
N GLN A 29 -15.83 -22.54 -21.83
CA GLN A 29 -16.40 -21.77 -22.93
C GLN A 29 -16.55 -22.61 -24.21
N ASN A 30 -15.54 -23.41 -24.54
CA ASN A 30 -15.61 -24.34 -25.67
C ASN A 30 -16.71 -25.39 -25.46
N MET A 31 -16.83 -25.95 -24.25
CA MET A 31 -17.90 -26.89 -23.92
C MET A 31 -19.28 -26.24 -24.03
N ALA A 32 -19.45 -25.01 -23.55
CA ALA A 32 -20.70 -24.25 -23.64
C ALA A 32 -21.13 -23.99 -25.09
N SER A 33 -20.17 -23.78 -25.99
CA SER A 33 -20.44 -23.58 -27.43
C SER A 33 -20.75 -24.86 -28.20
N SER A 34 -20.49 -26.03 -27.61
CA SER A 34 -20.70 -27.32 -28.27
C SER A 34 -22.17 -27.66 -28.39
N LYS A 35 -22.60 -28.09 -29.58
CA LYS A 35 -23.97 -28.60 -29.82
C LYS A 35 -24.35 -29.82 -28.95
N PHE A 36 -23.39 -30.46 -28.29
CA PHE A 36 -23.59 -31.63 -27.44
C PHE A 36 -23.67 -31.30 -25.93
N VAL A 37 -23.63 -30.02 -25.56
CA VAL A 37 -23.60 -29.60 -24.15
C VAL A 37 -24.90 -29.88 -23.38
N GLY A 38 -26.01 -30.17 -24.07
CA GLY A 38 -27.36 -30.19 -23.50
C GLY A 38 -27.52 -30.98 -22.19
N TYR A 39 -26.83 -32.12 -22.02
CA TYR A 39 -26.87 -32.89 -20.78
C TYR A 39 -26.11 -32.21 -19.61
N PHE A 40 -25.01 -31.53 -19.90
CA PHE A 40 -24.11 -30.91 -18.91
C PHE A 40 -24.27 -29.39 -18.79
N GLN A 41 -25.22 -28.78 -19.51
CA GLN A 41 -25.37 -27.31 -19.60
C GLN A 41 -25.40 -26.64 -18.22
N LYS A 42 -26.14 -27.22 -17.27
CA LYS A 42 -26.25 -26.68 -15.92
C LYS A 42 -24.91 -26.69 -15.20
N GLU A 43 -24.19 -27.80 -15.25
CA GLU A 43 -22.89 -27.96 -14.60
C GLU A 43 -21.83 -27.05 -15.24
N VAL A 44 -21.82 -26.94 -16.58
CA VAL A 44 -20.93 -26.04 -17.31
C VAL A 44 -21.17 -24.58 -16.88
N ASN A 45 -22.43 -24.14 -16.83
CA ASN A 45 -22.78 -22.78 -16.39
C ASN A 45 -22.39 -22.53 -14.93
N GLU A 46 -22.62 -23.50 -14.04
CA GLU A 46 -22.22 -23.38 -12.63
C GLU A 46 -20.70 -23.24 -12.47
N TRP A 47 -19.93 -24.02 -13.22
CA TRP A 47 -18.47 -23.92 -13.21
C TRP A 47 -17.97 -22.63 -13.85
N GLN A 48 -18.56 -22.17 -14.94
CA GLN A 48 -18.23 -20.87 -15.53
C GLN A 48 -18.39 -19.75 -14.52
N ASN A 49 -19.52 -19.71 -13.81
CA ASN A 49 -19.78 -18.71 -12.78
C ASN A 49 -18.75 -18.80 -11.63
N LYS A 50 -18.46 -20.02 -11.16
CA LYS A 50 -17.50 -20.23 -10.07
C LYS A 50 -16.09 -19.79 -10.43
N LEU A 51 -15.62 -20.12 -11.63
CA LEU A 51 -14.27 -19.76 -12.09
C LEU A 51 -14.18 -18.27 -12.45
N SER A 52 -15.22 -17.69 -13.04
CA SER A 52 -15.28 -16.25 -13.32
C SER A 52 -15.27 -15.43 -12.03
N ASN A 53 -16.06 -15.85 -11.03
CA ASN A 53 -16.04 -15.20 -9.71
C ASN A 53 -14.69 -15.40 -9.01
N ALA A 54 -14.05 -16.56 -9.16
CA ALA A 54 -12.71 -16.78 -8.61
C ALA A 54 -11.68 -15.80 -9.19
N ASP A 55 -11.69 -15.61 -10.50
CA ASP A 55 -10.81 -14.67 -11.19
C ASP A 55 -11.04 -13.21 -10.76
N ALA A 56 -12.31 -12.79 -10.70
CA ALA A 56 -12.69 -11.45 -10.26
C ALA A 56 -12.25 -11.19 -8.80
N VAL A 57 -12.48 -12.15 -7.90
CA VAL A 57 -12.07 -12.03 -6.49
C VAL A 57 -10.56 -12.01 -6.33
N ILE A 58 -9.81 -12.85 -7.07
CA ILE A 58 -8.34 -12.83 -7.03
C ILE A 58 -7.81 -11.47 -7.49
N SER A 59 -8.36 -10.94 -8.58
CA SER A 59 -7.95 -9.65 -9.15
C SER A 59 -8.15 -8.49 -8.16
N ILE A 60 -9.36 -8.32 -7.62
CA ILE A 60 -9.65 -7.27 -6.64
C ILE A 60 -8.87 -7.48 -5.33
N TRP A 61 -8.68 -8.72 -4.89
CA TRP A 61 -7.89 -9.03 -3.70
C TRP A 61 -6.44 -8.58 -3.85
N MET A 62 -5.83 -8.87 -5.01
CA MET A 62 -4.45 -8.47 -5.29
C MET A 62 -4.31 -6.95 -5.34
N GLU A 63 -5.32 -6.23 -5.85
CA GLU A 63 -5.37 -4.78 -5.82
C GLU A 63 -5.47 -4.24 -4.38
N VAL A 64 -6.48 -4.70 -3.62
CA VAL A 64 -6.68 -4.37 -2.21
C VAL A 64 -5.42 -4.61 -1.39
N GLN A 65 -4.79 -5.78 -1.55
CA GLN A 65 -3.58 -6.13 -0.82
C GLN A 65 -2.42 -5.18 -1.12
N ARG A 66 -2.22 -4.79 -2.39
CA ARG A 66 -1.17 -3.83 -2.77
C ARG A 66 -1.43 -2.45 -2.19
N THR A 67 -2.64 -1.93 -2.34
CA THR A 67 -3.01 -0.61 -1.83
C THR A 67 -2.95 -0.58 -0.29
N TRP A 68 -3.48 -1.61 0.36
CA TRP A 68 -3.40 -1.74 1.82
C TRP A 68 -1.96 -1.80 2.31
N GLN A 69 -1.07 -2.60 1.69
CA GLN A 69 0.34 -2.65 2.08
C GLN A 69 1.03 -1.28 1.95
N HIS A 70 0.75 -0.55 0.88
CA HIS A 70 1.28 0.80 0.69
C HIS A 70 0.82 1.75 1.80
N LEU A 71 -0.49 1.83 2.04
CA LEU A 71 -1.08 2.71 3.05
C LEU A 71 -0.71 2.30 4.48
N GLU A 72 -0.63 1.01 4.77
CA GLU A 72 -0.25 0.47 6.08
C GLU A 72 1.15 0.98 6.46
N SER A 73 2.11 0.91 5.53
CA SER A 73 3.47 1.40 5.74
C SER A 73 3.53 2.89 6.12
N ILE A 74 2.56 3.68 5.67
CA ILE A 74 2.49 5.14 5.89
C ILE A 74 1.67 5.46 7.14
N PHE A 75 0.40 5.03 7.18
CA PHE A 75 -0.54 5.34 8.25
C PHE A 75 -0.26 4.61 9.56
N ILE A 76 0.41 3.46 9.56
CA ILE A 76 0.86 2.82 10.82
C ILE A 76 2.33 3.14 11.09
N GLY A 77 3.12 3.45 10.04
CA GLY A 77 4.56 3.74 10.18
C GLY A 77 4.88 5.17 10.60
N SER A 78 3.96 6.11 10.42
CA SER A 78 4.17 7.54 10.69
C SER A 78 3.07 8.13 11.56
N GLU A 79 3.38 8.33 12.84
CA GLU A 79 2.48 9.01 13.79
C GLU A 79 2.21 10.46 13.38
N ASP A 80 3.22 11.14 12.80
CA ASP A 80 3.07 12.51 12.30
C ASP A 80 2.02 12.59 11.17
N ILE A 81 2.02 11.64 10.23
CA ILE A 81 0.99 11.60 9.16
C ILE A 81 -0.39 11.33 9.75
N ARG A 82 -0.51 10.45 10.75
CA ARG A 82 -1.79 10.17 11.41
C ARG A 82 -2.40 11.41 12.06
N HIS A 83 -1.56 12.22 12.72
CA HIS A 83 -1.99 13.48 13.32
C HIS A 83 -2.44 14.51 12.28
N GLN A 84 -1.85 14.51 11.09
CA GLN A 84 -2.21 15.42 10.00
C GLN A 84 -3.48 14.98 9.25
N LEU A 85 -3.76 13.67 9.20
CA LEU A 85 -4.90 13.07 8.51
C LEU A 85 -5.74 12.19 9.48
N PRO A 86 -6.38 12.77 10.50
CA PRO A 86 -7.02 12.00 11.56
C PRO A 86 -8.27 11.24 11.08
N GLU A 87 -9.07 11.83 10.19
CA GLU A 87 -10.27 11.18 9.63
C GLU A 87 -9.89 9.98 8.76
N ASP A 88 -8.91 10.16 7.88
CA ASP A 88 -8.41 9.09 7.01
C ASP A 88 -7.68 8.01 7.79
N SER A 89 -6.98 8.38 8.87
CA SER A 89 -6.35 7.40 9.78
C SER A 89 -7.41 6.50 10.43
N LYS A 90 -8.50 7.10 10.92
CA LYS A 90 -9.61 6.33 11.51
C LYS A 90 -10.28 5.42 10.48
N ARG A 91 -10.46 5.91 9.24
CA ARG A 91 -10.97 5.09 8.13
C ARG A 91 -10.04 3.93 7.87
N PHE A 92 -8.74 4.19 7.72
CA PHE A 92 -7.74 3.17 7.48
C PHE A 92 -7.71 2.11 8.59
N ASP A 93 -7.80 2.49 9.87
CA ASP A 93 -7.80 1.52 10.98
C ASP A 93 -9.00 0.55 10.91
N MET A 94 -10.17 1.06 10.50
CA MET A 94 -11.37 0.23 10.29
C MET A 94 -11.17 -0.71 9.10
N THR A 95 -10.72 -0.18 7.97
CA THR A 95 -10.44 -0.95 6.75
C THR A 95 -9.37 -2.02 6.97
N ASP A 96 -8.32 -1.68 7.70
CA ASP A 96 -7.24 -2.57 8.10
C ASP A 96 -7.77 -3.74 8.95
N THR A 97 -8.63 -3.46 9.92
CA THR A 97 -9.27 -4.51 10.73
C THR A 97 -10.10 -5.45 9.86
N HIS A 98 -10.91 -4.91 8.94
CA HIS A 98 -11.74 -5.69 8.04
C HIS A 98 -10.91 -6.55 7.08
N PHE A 99 -9.90 -5.96 6.43
CA PHE A 99 -9.04 -6.69 5.50
C PHE A 99 -8.26 -7.81 6.22
N ARG A 100 -7.70 -7.53 7.39
CA ARG A 100 -7.00 -8.55 8.19
C ARG A 100 -7.92 -9.69 8.59
N SER A 101 -9.17 -9.42 8.95
CA SER A 101 -10.17 -10.45 9.24
C SER A 101 -10.46 -11.33 8.02
N LEU A 102 -10.64 -10.73 6.84
CA LEU A 102 -10.85 -11.47 5.59
C LEU A 102 -9.63 -12.32 5.24
N ALA A 103 -8.43 -11.77 5.38
CA ALA A 103 -7.19 -12.48 5.06
C ALA A 103 -6.98 -13.73 5.92
N GLN A 104 -7.37 -13.69 7.19
CA GLN A 104 -7.35 -14.88 8.05
C GLN A 104 -8.38 -15.92 7.61
N ASP A 105 -9.61 -15.50 7.32
CA ASP A 105 -10.66 -16.41 6.83
C ASP A 105 -10.29 -17.06 5.47
N MET A 106 -9.63 -16.31 4.60
CA MET A 106 -9.09 -16.81 3.33
C MET A 106 -7.97 -17.84 3.57
N HIS A 107 -7.08 -17.58 4.53
CA HIS A 107 -5.98 -18.49 4.86
C HIS A 107 -6.44 -19.86 5.37
N VAL A 108 -7.56 -19.92 6.10
CA VAL A 108 -8.14 -21.18 6.61
C VAL A 108 -8.73 -22.04 5.48
N THR A 109 -9.07 -21.43 4.34
CA THR A 109 -9.72 -22.12 3.20
C THR A 109 -8.75 -22.26 2.03
N PRO A 110 -7.94 -23.34 1.93
CA PRO A 110 -6.90 -23.45 0.91
C PRO A 110 -7.44 -23.69 -0.51
N ASN A 111 -8.68 -24.18 -0.65
CA ASN A 111 -9.29 -24.41 -1.96
C ASN A 111 -9.71 -23.07 -2.57
N VAL A 112 -9.08 -22.69 -3.69
CA VAL A 112 -9.32 -21.40 -4.35
C VAL A 112 -10.78 -21.18 -4.72
N VAL A 113 -11.46 -22.19 -5.26
CA VAL A 113 -12.86 -22.06 -5.70
C VAL A 113 -13.78 -21.86 -4.49
N ILE A 114 -13.58 -22.63 -3.42
CA ILE A 114 -14.39 -22.50 -2.19
C ILE A 114 -14.13 -21.14 -1.52
N ALA A 115 -12.86 -20.73 -1.46
CA ALA A 115 -12.45 -19.51 -0.79
C ALA A 115 -12.98 -18.25 -1.49
N THR A 116 -12.91 -18.20 -2.82
CA THR A 116 -13.38 -17.05 -3.62
C THR A 116 -14.90 -17.01 -3.79
N ASN A 117 -15.59 -18.15 -3.73
CA ASN A 117 -17.04 -18.21 -3.87
C ASN A 117 -17.81 -18.06 -2.54
N LYS A 118 -17.17 -17.52 -1.50
CA LYS A 118 -17.86 -17.16 -0.26
C LYS A 118 -18.87 -16.02 -0.51
N PRO A 119 -20.11 -16.10 0.01
CA PRO A 119 -21.14 -15.09 -0.23
C PRO A 119 -20.70 -13.68 0.18
N GLY A 120 -20.86 -12.73 -0.75
CA GLY A 120 -20.57 -11.30 -0.53
C GLY A 120 -19.08 -10.98 -0.34
N LEU A 121 -18.16 -11.90 -0.69
CA LEU A 121 -16.73 -11.63 -0.57
C LEU A 121 -16.28 -10.52 -1.53
N PHE A 122 -16.73 -10.57 -2.78
CA PHE A 122 -16.40 -9.57 -3.79
C PHE A 122 -16.85 -8.16 -3.34
N ASP A 123 -18.12 -8.00 -2.95
CA ASP A 123 -18.66 -6.71 -2.49
C ASP A 123 -17.91 -6.15 -1.27
N LYS A 124 -17.45 -7.01 -0.36
CA LYS A 124 -16.63 -6.61 0.79
C LYS A 124 -15.25 -6.11 0.34
N LEU A 125 -14.64 -6.76 -0.64
CA LEU A 125 -13.35 -6.35 -1.20
C LEU A 125 -13.48 -5.03 -1.97
N GLU A 126 -14.55 -4.85 -2.74
CA GLU A 126 -14.84 -3.56 -3.39
C GLU A 126 -15.02 -2.44 -2.36
N THR A 127 -15.79 -2.68 -1.29
CA THR A 127 -15.97 -1.69 -0.22
C THR A 127 -14.64 -1.32 0.43
N ILE A 128 -13.78 -2.31 0.69
CA ILE A 128 -12.44 -2.09 1.23
C ILE A 128 -11.62 -1.27 0.24
N GLN A 129 -11.63 -1.62 -1.05
CA GLN A 129 -10.86 -0.91 -2.07
C GLN A 129 -11.30 0.55 -2.19
N GLU A 130 -12.60 0.83 -2.19
CA GLU A 130 -13.12 2.19 -2.21
C GLU A 130 -12.63 3.03 -1.02
N ASP A 131 -12.62 2.45 0.19
CA ASP A 131 -12.14 3.16 1.37
C ASP A 131 -10.62 3.36 1.35
N LEU A 132 -9.85 2.40 0.82
CA LEU A 132 -8.42 2.56 0.58
C LEU A 132 -8.15 3.67 -0.45
N THR A 133 -8.89 3.72 -1.56
CA THR A 133 -8.75 4.78 -2.58
C THR A 133 -9.06 6.16 -2.01
N LYS A 134 -10.04 6.29 -1.09
CA LYS A 134 -10.29 7.55 -0.38
C LYS A 134 -9.08 7.98 0.44
N CYS A 135 -8.46 7.05 1.16
CA CYS A 135 -7.24 7.33 1.94
C CYS A 135 -6.06 7.73 1.04
N GLU A 136 -5.85 7.05 -0.09
CA GLU A 136 -4.81 7.42 -1.07
C GLU A 136 -5.02 8.82 -1.63
N LYS A 137 -6.27 9.16 -1.97
CA LYS A 137 -6.60 10.49 -2.49
C LYS A 137 -6.34 11.59 -1.47
N ALA A 138 -6.74 11.37 -0.21
CA ALA A 138 -6.48 12.31 0.88
C ALA A 138 -4.97 12.49 1.11
N LEU A 139 -4.21 11.39 1.10
CA LEU A 139 -2.76 11.42 1.21
C LEU A 139 -2.13 12.20 0.05
N ALA A 140 -2.54 11.95 -1.19
CA ALA A 140 -2.04 12.66 -2.37
C ALA A 140 -2.30 14.17 -2.27
N GLN A 141 -3.51 14.56 -1.85
CA GLN A 141 -3.86 15.98 -1.65
C GLN A 141 -3.02 16.63 -0.54
N TYR A 142 -2.77 15.91 0.55
CA TYR A 142 -1.90 16.38 1.63
C TYR A 142 -0.47 16.61 1.13
N LEU A 143 0.10 15.67 0.38
CA LEU A 143 1.43 15.79 -0.21
C LEU A 143 1.51 16.99 -1.17
N GLU A 144 0.52 17.18 -2.04
CA GLU A 144 0.47 18.35 -2.94
C GLU A 144 0.38 19.67 -2.17
N THR A 145 -0.38 19.72 -1.07
CA THR A 145 -0.44 20.91 -0.22
C THR A 145 0.92 21.24 0.40
N LYS A 146 1.69 20.23 0.81
CA LYS A 146 3.06 20.42 1.30
C LYS A 146 4.01 20.87 0.18
N LYS A 147 3.87 20.33 -1.04
CA LYS A 147 4.66 20.78 -2.20
C LYS A 147 4.38 22.23 -2.57
N LEU A 148 3.12 22.67 -2.55
CA LEU A 148 2.76 24.07 -2.79
C LEU A 148 3.33 25.00 -1.72
N THR A 149 3.33 24.57 -0.46
CA THR A 149 3.90 25.34 0.66
C THR A 149 5.42 25.45 0.54
N TYR A 150 6.08 24.39 0.07
CA TYR A 150 7.53 24.33 -0.10
C TYR A 150 7.91 23.71 -1.46
N PRO A 151 8.05 24.53 -2.52
CA PRO A 151 8.21 24.06 -3.89
C PRO A 151 9.42 23.16 -4.14
N ARG A 152 10.43 23.15 -3.26
CA ARG A 152 11.56 22.22 -3.41
C ARG A 152 11.14 20.75 -3.27
N PHE A 153 10.00 20.46 -2.64
CA PHE A 153 9.45 19.11 -2.60
C PHE A 153 9.01 18.57 -3.97
N TYR A 154 8.92 19.40 -5.02
CA TYR A 154 8.72 18.91 -6.39
C TYR A 154 9.96 18.19 -6.95
N PHE A 155 11.16 18.35 -6.35
CA PHE A 155 12.39 17.70 -6.81
C PHE A 155 12.64 16.31 -6.19
N VAL A 156 11.79 15.87 -5.26
CA VAL A 156 11.90 14.56 -4.61
C VAL A 156 10.75 13.65 -5.02
N SER A 157 10.98 12.34 -4.96
CA SER A 157 9.92 11.36 -5.19
C SER A 157 8.85 11.43 -4.09
N SER A 158 7.64 10.94 -4.35
CA SER A 158 6.58 10.88 -3.33
C SER A 158 6.99 10.03 -2.11
N SER A 159 7.78 8.97 -2.32
CA SER A 159 8.34 8.13 -1.26
C SER A 159 9.32 8.90 -0.37
N ASP A 160 10.25 9.64 -0.99
CA ASP A 160 11.19 10.50 -0.26
C ASP A 160 10.45 11.61 0.50
N LEU A 161 9.43 12.22 -0.12
CA LEU A 161 8.62 13.25 0.52
C LEU A 161 7.88 12.70 1.75
N LEU A 162 7.31 11.51 1.65
CA LEU A 162 6.66 10.84 2.78
C LEU A 162 7.64 10.58 3.91
N ASP A 163 8.86 10.11 3.60
CA ASP A 163 9.90 9.86 4.60
C ASP A 163 10.40 11.16 5.27
N ILE A 164 10.51 12.26 4.51
CA ILE A 164 10.79 13.60 5.04
C ILE A 164 9.69 14.04 6.02
N LEU A 165 8.42 13.89 5.63
CA LEU A 165 7.28 14.32 6.44
C LEU A 165 7.06 13.44 7.66
N ALA A 166 7.31 12.13 7.54
CA ALA A 166 7.24 11.18 8.65
C ALA A 166 8.36 11.39 9.68
N SER A 167 9.51 11.89 9.24
CA SER A 167 10.63 12.24 10.11
C SER A 167 10.68 13.73 10.44
N GLY A 168 9.58 14.48 10.25
CA GLY A 168 9.56 15.93 10.41
C GLY A 168 9.96 16.40 11.81
N ASN A 169 9.70 15.58 12.82
CA ASN A 169 10.12 15.82 14.21
C ASN A 169 11.57 15.44 14.53
N ASN A 170 12.28 14.79 13.61
CA ASN A 170 13.67 14.37 13.74
C ASN A 170 14.53 14.94 12.58
N PRO A 171 14.94 16.23 12.66
CA PRO A 171 15.69 16.88 11.58
C PRO A 171 16.96 16.13 11.11
N PRO A 172 17.76 15.50 11.99
CA PRO A 172 18.87 14.65 11.56
C PRO A 172 18.49 13.52 10.60
N ALA A 173 17.33 12.89 10.78
CA ALA A 173 16.86 11.82 9.89
C ALA A 173 16.45 12.34 8.50
N VAL A 174 16.06 13.61 8.41
CA VAL A 174 15.72 14.29 7.15
C VAL A 174 16.97 14.64 6.34
N CYS A 175 18.14 14.80 6.98
CA CYS A 175 19.37 15.26 6.33
C CYS A 175 19.80 14.41 5.14
N LYS A 176 19.50 13.10 5.12
CA LYS A 176 19.78 12.20 3.99
C LYS A 176 19.12 12.64 2.68
N HIS A 177 18.06 13.44 2.75
CA HIS A 177 17.32 13.96 1.59
C HIS A 177 17.77 15.35 1.15
N LEU A 178 18.60 16.05 1.92
CA LEU A 178 19.02 17.42 1.62
C LEU A 178 19.74 17.53 0.28
N THR A 179 20.56 16.54 -0.06
CA THR A 179 21.29 16.47 -1.34
C THR A 179 20.39 16.43 -2.57
N LYS A 180 19.14 16.00 -2.41
CA LYS A 180 18.10 15.97 -3.46
C LYS A 180 17.32 17.29 -3.53
N LEU A 181 17.22 18.00 -2.41
CA LEU A 181 16.49 19.27 -2.30
C LEU A 181 17.36 20.49 -2.64
N TYR A 182 18.68 20.36 -2.53
CA TYR A 182 19.65 21.44 -2.68
C TYR A 182 20.93 20.97 -3.37
N ASP A 183 21.46 21.82 -4.26
CA ASP A 183 22.69 21.50 -4.99
C ASP A 183 23.93 21.49 -4.08
N SER A 184 24.06 22.51 -3.22
CA SER A 184 25.26 22.75 -2.39
C SER A 184 25.10 22.39 -0.91
N LEU A 185 24.01 21.73 -0.51
CA LEU A 185 23.79 21.31 0.88
C LEU A 185 23.72 19.79 0.95
N ALA A 186 24.67 19.20 1.67
CA ALA A 186 24.72 17.76 1.92
C ALA A 186 24.21 17.39 3.30
N ASN A 187 24.55 18.18 4.32
CA ASN A 187 24.19 17.90 5.70
C ASN A 187 24.11 19.18 6.54
N LEU A 188 23.51 19.08 7.73
CA LEU A 188 23.47 20.13 8.73
C LEU A 188 24.16 19.64 10.01
N ARG A 189 24.92 20.52 10.66
CA ARG A 189 25.46 20.26 11.99
C ARG A 189 24.48 20.78 13.02
N PHE A 190 24.02 19.91 13.91
CA PHE A 190 23.09 20.27 14.98
C PHE A 190 23.83 20.58 16.28
N MET A 191 23.26 21.47 17.09
CA MET A 191 23.72 21.69 18.46
C MET A 191 23.46 20.42 19.28
N MET A 192 24.41 20.00 20.11
CA MET A 192 24.23 18.87 21.03
C MET A 192 23.65 19.34 22.35
N ASP A 193 22.78 18.54 22.96
CA ASP A 193 22.31 18.75 24.32
C ASP A 193 23.31 18.22 25.37
N ASP A 194 22.98 18.38 26.66
CA ASP A 194 23.81 17.92 27.78
C ASP A 194 23.99 16.37 27.82
N GLN A 195 23.24 15.63 27.01
CA GLN A 195 23.32 14.17 26.86
C GLN A 195 23.98 13.75 25.54
N ASP A 196 24.64 14.69 24.85
CA ASP A 196 25.31 14.48 23.55
C ASP A 196 24.36 14.02 22.43
N LYS A 197 23.07 14.38 22.52
CA LYS A 197 22.08 14.13 21.48
C LYS A 197 21.88 15.38 20.61
N PRO A 198 21.72 15.21 19.28
CA PRO A 198 21.48 16.33 18.39
C PRO A 198 20.10 16.94 18.67
N THR A 199 20.10 18.23 18.97
CA THR A 199 18.90 19.06 19.08
C THR A 199 18.31 19.35 17.70
N LYS A 200 17.16 20.04 17.67
CA LYS A 200 16.53 20.50 16.42
C LYS A 200 17.17 21.79 15.86
N ILE A 201 18.16 22.36 16.54
CA ILE A 201 18.80 23.63 16.16
C ILE A 201 20.06 23.33 15.35
N ALA A 202 20.08 23.75 14.08
CA ALA A 202 21.27 23.68 13.24
C ALA A 202 22.21 24.86 13.54
N ILE A 203 23.51 24.58 13.67
CA ILE A 203 24.59 25.55 13.95
C ILE A 203 25.52 25.78 12.75
N GLY A 204 25.32 25.02 11.67
CA GLY A 204 26.05 25.20 10.43
C GLY A 204 25.61 24.21 9.35
N MET A 205 26.04 24.49 8.13
CA MET A 205 25.78 23.66 6.95
C MET A 205 27.08 23.02 6.44
N GLN A 206 26.94 21.84 5.86
CA GLN A 206 28.02 21.09 5.22
C GLN A 206 27.68 20.82 3.75
N ALA A 207 28.62 21.14 2.86
CA ALA A 207 28.51 20.89 1.43
C ALA A 207 28.98 19.47 1.05
N LYS A 208 28.74 19.08 -0.21
CA LYS A 208 29.04 17.72 -0.72
C LYS A 208 30.54 17.42 -0.80
N ASP A 209 31.36 18.46 -0.96
CA ASP A 209 32.82 18.41 -0.99
C ASP A 209 33.46 18.49 0.41
N GLY A 210 32.64 18.61 1.46
CA GLY A 210 33.09 18.66 2.85
C GLY A 210 33.28 20.07 3.42
N GLU A 211 33.03 21.12 2.64
CA GLU A 211 33.07 22.49 3.16
C GLU A 211 32.04 22.69 4.29
N TYR A 212 32.45 23.37 5.37
CA TYR A 212 31.58 23.66 6.51
C TYR A 212 31.46 25.17 6.72
N VAL A 213 30.22 25.65 6.78
CA VAL A 213 29.89 27.05 7.05
C VAL A 213 29.05 27.13 8.31
N LYS A 214 29.56 27.80 9.34
CA LYS A 214 28.84 28.05 10.59
C LYS A 214 27.75 29.10 10.34
N PHE A 215 26.57 28.92 10.93
CA PHE A 215 25.52 29.94 10.91
C PHE A 215 25.85 31.08 11.89
N ASN A 216 25.49 32.30 11.49
CA ASN A 216 25.66 33.51 12.30
C ASN A 216 24.54 33.66 13.33
#